data_AF-A0A314L3E7-F1
#
_entry.id   AF-A0A314L3E7-F1
#
_cell.length_a   1.000
_cell.length_b   1.000
_cell.length_c   1.000
_cell.angle_alpha   90.00
_cell.angle_beta   90.00
_cell.angle_gamma   90.00
#
_symmetry.space_group_name_H-M   'P 1'
#
loop_
_entity.id
_entity.type
_entity.pdbx_description
1 polymer ?
#
loop_
_entity_poly.entity_id
_entity_poly.type
_entity_poly.pdbx_seq_one_letter_code
_entity_poly.pdbx_strand_id
1 'polypeptide(L)'
;MYETTENLFLFEFPNRNIAEQILQGEWSWKKFKLYLEWWNPITDCLSNSISVKTTWIRAMGVPLHQWSQKIFKEIGVLCGGWKATEEETELKNNLKWARIQVAGDGWNIPNE
;
A
#
# COMPACT_ATOMS: atom_id res chain seq x y z
N MET A 1 5.50 -20.41 -6.64
CA MET A 1 5.92 -19.00 -6.81
C MET A 1 4.68 -18.17 -6.60
N TYR A 2 4.69 -17.34 -5.56
CA TYR A 2 3.59 -16.45 -5.25
C TYR A 2 4.06 -15.02 -5.54
N GLU A 3 3.26 -14.23 -6.26
CA GLU A 3 3.50 -12.81 -6.51
C GLU A 3 2.95 -12.03 -5.32
N THR A 4 3.80 -11.28 -4.62
CA THR A 4 3.40 -10.56 -3.40
C THR A 4 3.08 -9.10 -3.69
N THR A 5 3.93 -8.41 -4.46
CA THR A 5 3.78 -7.01 -4.93
C THR A 5 4.64 -6.76 -6.18
N GLU A 6 4.47 -5.61 -6.86
CA GLU A 6 5.12 -5.28 -8.14
C GLU A 6 6.65 -5.54 -8.12
N ASN A 7 7.06 -6.67 -8.72
CA ASN A 7 8.43 -7.18 -8.87
C ASN A 7 9.04 -7.97 -7.68
N LEU A 8 8.23 -8.39 -6.70
CA LEU A 8 8.65 -9.32 -5.64
C LEU A 8 8.00 -10.69 -5.82
N PHE A 9 8.84 -11.74 -5.73
CA PHE A 9 8.42 -13.13 -5.90
C PHE A 9 8.87 -13.95 -4.70
N LEU A 10 7.94 -14.71 -4.13
CA LEU A 10 8.25 -15.67 -3.06
C LEU A 10 8.49 -17.06 -3.64
N PHE A 11 9.64 -17.63 -3.28
CA PHE A 11 10.04 -18.99 -3.62
C PHE A 11 10.02 -19.87 -2.37
N GLU A 12 9.31 -20.98 -2.47
CA GLU A 12 9.29 -22.01 -1.44
C GLU A 12 10.18 -23.16 -1.89
N PHE A 13 11.10 -23.59 -1.02
CA PHE A 13 12.03 -24.67 -1.29
C PHE A 13 11.78 -25.87 -0.36
N PRO A 14 12.00 -27.11 -0.83
CA PRO A 14 11.74 -28.31 -0.03
C PRO A 14 12.58 -28.41 1.26
N ASN A 15 13.76 -27.79 1.27
CA ASN A 15 14.61 -27.74 2.46
C ASN A 15 15.51 -26.49 2.45
N ARG A 16 16.01 -26.15 3.64
CA ARG A 16 16.88 -24.99 3.88
C ARG A 16 18.21 -25.05 3.11
N ASN A 17 18.80 -26.24 2.99
CA ASN A 17 20.11 -26.41 2.34
C ASN A 17 20.06 -26.02 0.86
N ILE A 18 18.97 -26.37 0.17
CA ILE A 18 18.74 -25.96 -1.23
C ILE A 18 18.59 -24.45 -1.33
N ALA A 19 17.83 -23.83 -0.42
CA ALA A 19 17.67 -22.37 -0.38
C ALA A 19 19.00 -21.65 -0.13
N GLU A 20 19.85 -22.16 0.77
CA GLU A 20 21.19 -21.61 1.04
C GLU A 20 22.10 -21.68 -0.19
N GLN A 21 22.12 -22.80 -0.91
CA GLN A 21 22.91 -22.94 -2.13
C GLN A 21 22.44 -21.98 -3.23
N ILE A 22 21.12 -21.83 -3.39
CA ILE A 22 20.55 -20.92 -4.38
C ILE A 22 20.85 -19.46 -4.02
N LEU A 23 20.82 -19.10 -2.73
CA LEU A 23 21.10 -17.74 -2.28
C LEU A 23 22.54 -17.29 -2.57
N GLN A 24 23.50 -18.22 -2.62
CA GLN A 24 24.90 -17.93 -2.92
C GLN A 24 25.17 -17.74 -4.43
N GLY A 25 24.22 -18.12 -5.29
CA GLY A 25 24.35 -18.00 -6.74
C GLY A 25 24.06 -16.59 -7.25
N GLU A 26 24.61 -16.26 -8.42
CA GLU A 26 24.21 -15.07 -9.18
C GLU A 26 23.18 -15.46 -10.24
N TRP A 27 22.02 -14.82 -10.21
CA TRP A 27 20.89 -15.19 -11.04
C TRP A 27 20.53 -14.07 -12.00
N SER A 28 20.21 -14.44 -13.25
CA SER A 28 19.67 -13.49 -14.21
C SER A 28 18.55 -14.12 -15.02
N TRP A 29 17.51 -13.34 -15.29
CA TRP A 29 16.37 -13.74 -16.11
C TRP A 29 16.06 -12.64 -17.11
N LYS A 30 16.01 -12.98 -18.41
CA LYS A 30 15.74 -12.03 -19.51
C LYS A 30 16.60 -10.76 -19.46
N LYS A 31 17.89 -10.89 -19.09
CA LYS A 31 18.87 -9.80 -18.89
C LYS A 31 18.68 -8.96 -17.61
N PHE A 32 17.70 -9.27 -16.78
CA PHE A 32 17.55 -8.69 -15.44
C PHE A 32 18.31 -9.53 -14.42
N LYS A 33 19.10 -8.90 -13.56
CA LYS A 33 19.69 -9.59 -12.41
C LYS A 33 18.61 -9.80 -11.35
N LEU A 34 18.55 -11.01 -10.81
CA LEU A 34 17.67 -11.36 -9.70
C LEU A 34 18.48 -11.24 -8.40
N TYR A 35 17.96 -10.48 -7.45
CA TYR A 35 18.50 -10.40 -6.10
C TYR A 35 17.64 -11.30 -5.22
N LEU A 36 18.27 -12.30 -4.63
CA LEU A 36 17.61 -13.23 -3.72
C LEU A 36 18.00 -12.88 -2.29
N GLU A 37 17.01 -12.89 -1.40
CA GLU A 37 17.19 -12.69 0.04
C GLU A 37 16.32 -13.67 0.82
N TRP A 38 16.67 -13.90 2.09
CA TRP A 38 15.81 -14.67 2.98
C TRP A 38 14.51 -13.91 3.21
N TRP A 39 13.39 -14.61 3.05
CA TRP A 39 12.10 -14.05 3.42
C TRP A 39 12.09 -13.70 4.90
N ASN A 40 11.68 -12.48 5.22
CA ASN A 40 11.51 -11.99 6.58
C ASN A 40 10.10 -11.38 6.69
N PRO A 41 9.27 -11.83 7.65
CA PRO A 41 7.92 -11.31 7.83
C PRO A 41 7.88 -9.79 8.13
N ILE A 42 9.01 -9.21 8.54
CA ILE A 42 9.17 -7.77 8.77
C ILE A 42 9.53 -7.03 7.47
N THR A 43 10.25 -7.66 6.53
CA THR A 43 10.64 -7.00 5.26
C THR A 43 9.55 -6.98 4.20
N ASP A 44 8.54 -7.85 4.32
CA ASP A 44 7.27 -7.75 3.57
C ASP A 44 6.37 -6.62 4.09
N CYS A 45 6.66 -6.07 5.27
CA CYS A 45 6.06 -4.83 5.73
C CYS A 45 6.88 -3.66 5.18
N LEU A 46 6.64 -3.33 3.90
CA LEU A 46 7.06 -2.09 3.26
C LEU A 46 8.51 -1.72 3.58
N SER A 47 9.46 -2.32 2.87
CA SER A 47 10.81 -1.77 2.80
C SER A 47 10.70 -0.25 2.63
N ASN A 48 11.40 0.50 3.50
CA ASN A 48 11.44 1.96 3.55
C ASN A 48 11.76 2.66 2.19
N SER A 49 11.94 1.89 1.11
CA SER A 49 12.12 2.30 -0.28
C SER A 49 10.84 2.37 -1.11
N ILE A 50 9.73 1.70 -0.74
CA ILE A 50 8.44 1.96 -1.39
C ILE A 50 7.82 3.14 -0.63
N SER A 51 8.21 4.36 -1.01
CA SER A 51 7.43 5.53 -0.62
C SER A 51 6.05 5.37 -1.23
N VAL A 52 5.09 4.81 -0.48
CA VAL A 52 3.69 4.83 -0.87
C VAL A 52 3.34 6.30 -0.97
N LYS A 53 3.29 6.82 -2.20
CA LYS A 53 3.14 8.26 -2.46
C LYS A 53 1.75 8.73 -2.02
N THR A 54 0.78 7.82 -2.03
CA THR A 54 -0.60 8.08 -1.68
C THR A 54 -1.29 6.84 -1.09
N THR A 55 -2.12 7.04 -0.08
CA THR A 55 -2.95 6.02 0.56
C THR A 55 -4.42 6.43 0.51
N TRP A 56 -5.32 5.45 0.42
CA TRP A 56 -6.77 5.67 0.54
C TRP A 56 -7.21 5.50 1.99
N ILE A 57 -7.93 6.49 2.50
CA ILE A 57 -8.59 6.45 3.80
C ILE A 57 -10.09 6.31 3.66
N ARG A 58 -10.73 5.82 4.73
CA ARG A 58 -12.17 5.84 4.93
C ARG A 58 -12.49 6.76 6.09
N ALA A 59 -13.13 7.89 5.81
CA ALA A 59 -13.65 8.78 6.84
C ALA A 59 -15.05 8.32 7.24
N MET A 60 -15.17 7.83 8.48
CA MET A 60 -16.42 7.37 9.06
C MET A 60 -17.22 8.55 9.64
N GLY A 61 -18.53 8.39 9.77
CA GLY A 61 -19.37 9.32 10.53
C GLY A 61 -19.58 10.71 9.92
N VAL A 62 -19.16 10.94 8.66
CA VAL A 62 -19.36 12.23 7.98
C VAL A 62 -20.86 12.54 7.86
N PRO A 63 -21.37 13.63 8.48
CA PRO A 63 -22.77 13.97 8.39
C PRO A 63 -23.22 14.26 6.95
N LEU A 64 -24.44 13.87 6.57
CA LEU A 64 -24.95 14.05 5.21
C LEU A 64 -24.96 15.52 4.76
N HIS A 65 -25.23 16.46 5.67
CA HIS A 65 -25.22 17.89 5.39
C HIS A 65 -23.81 18.45 5.14
N GLN A 66 -22.76 17.73 5.57
CA GLN A 66 -21.35 18.06 5.35
C GLN A 66 -20.74 17.26 4.19
N TRP A 67 -21.51 16.35 3.56
CA TRP A 67 -21.03 15.49 2.49
C TRP A 67 -20.80 16.29 1.19
N SER A 68 -19.61 16.88 1.09
CA SER A 68 -19.22 17.81 0.04
C SER A 68 -17.72 17.72 -0.23
N GLN A 69 -17.32 18.06 -1.45
CA GLN A 69 -15.91 18.10 -1.85
C GLN A 69 -15.04 18.97 -0.94
N LYS A 70 -15.59 20.08 -0.46
CA LYS A 70 -14.87 20.98 0.44
C LYS A 70 -14.45 20.25 1.72
N ILE A 71 -15.38 19.51 2.33
CA ILE A 71 -15.13 18.76 3.55
C ILE A 71 -14.14 17.60 3.30
N PHE A 72 -14.26 16.88 2.19
CA PHE A 72 -13.31 15.80 1.86
C PHE A 72 -11.89 16.31 1.63
N LYS A 73 -11.75 17.49 1.02
CA LYS A 73 -10.46 18.14 0.87
C LYS A 73 -9.86 18.55 2.21
N GLU A 74 -10.67 19.12 3.11
CA GLU A 74 -10.23 19.49 4.47
C GLU A 74 -9.77 18.25 5.25
N ILE A 75 -10.55 17.17 5.25
CA ILE A 75 -10.16 15.89 5.87
C ILE A 75 -8.86 15.37 5.26
N GLY A 76 -8.76 15.34 3.93
CA GLY A 76 -7.57 14.83 3.26
C GLY A 76 -6.32 15.67 3.56
N VAL A 77 -6.45 16.99 3.70
CA VAL A 77 -5.35 17.88 4.12
C VAL A 77 -4.92 17.55 5.56
N LEU A 78 -5.86 17.36 6.48
CA LEU A 78 -5.56 17.01 7.87
C LEU A 78 -4.86 15.65 8.01
N CYS A 79 -5.20 14.68 7.15
CA CYS A 79 -4.66 13.31 7.21
C CYS A 79 -3.33 13.12 6.45
N GLY A 80 -2.82 14.11 5.72
CA GLY A 80 -1.55 13.97 4.98
C GLY A 80 -1.45 14.74 3.66
N GLY A 81 -2.50 15.47 3.26
CA GLY A 81 -2.55 16.22 2.02
C GLY A 81 -3.47 15.56 0.99
N TRP A 82 -4.63 16.16 0.75
CA TRP A 82 -5.64 15.65 -0.19
C TRP A 82 -5.09 15.50 -1.62
N LYS A 83 -5.42 14.38 -2.26
CA LYS A 83 -5.07 14.08 -3.67
C LYS A 83 -6.29 13.87 -4.54
N ALA A 84 -7.25 13.10 -4.05
CA ALA A 84 -8.48 12.79 -4.76
C ALA A 84 -9.58 12.36 -3.79
N THR A 85 -10.82 12.39 -4.27
CA THR A 85 -11.98 11.78 -3.63
C THR A 85 -12.52 10.71 -4.58
N GLU A 86 -12.99 9.58 -4.06
CA GLU A 86 -13.56 8.52 -4.90
C GLU A 86 -14.90 8.95 -5.51
N GLU A 87 -15.14 8.65 -6.80
CA GLU A 87 -16.35 9.04 -7.53
C GLU A 87 -17.65 8.64 -6.80
N GLU A 88 -17.72 7.43 -6.24
CA GLU A 88 -18.89 6.99 -5.46
C GLU A 88 -19.16 7.85 -4.23
N THR A 89 -18.10 8.36 -3.61
CA THR A 89 -18.19 9.32 -2.50
C THR A 89 -18.70 10.67 -3.03
N GLU A 90 -18.26 11.13 -4.19
CA GLU A 90 -18.75 12.38 -4.79
C GLU A 90 -20.23 12.30 -5.18
N LEU A 91 -20.63 11.17 -5.76
CA LEU A 91 -21.99 10.87 -6.20
C LEU A 91 -22.95 10.51 -5.05
N LYS A 92 -22.44 10.39 -3.81
CA LYS A 92 -23.23 9.99 -2.63
C LYS A 92 -23.86 8.59 -2.75
N ASN A 93 -23.25 7.71 -3.54
CA ASN A 93 -23.74 6.34 -3.76
C ASN A 93 -23.59 5.46 -2.51
N ASN A 94 -22.57 5.75 -1.68
CA ASN A 94 -22.32 5.03 -0.42
C ASN A 94 -22.00 6.02 0.71
N LEU A 95 -22.97 6.21 1.60
CA LEU A 95 -22.90 7.17 2.71
C LEU A 95 -22.36 6.56 4.02
N LYS A 96 -21.85 5.32 3.99
CA LYS A 96 -21.27 4.68 5.18
C LYS A 96 -19.89 5.23 5.53
N TRP A 97 -19.12 5.62 4.52
CA TRP A 97 -17.79 6.19 4.64
C TRP A 97 -17.48 7.05 3.41
N ALA A 98 -16.73 8.13 3.61
CA ALA A 98 -16.15 8.86 2.50
C ALA A 98 -14.76 8.30 2.21
N ARG A 99 -14.49 7.92 0.95
CA ARG A 99 -13.19 7.39 0.54
C ARG A 99 -12.35 8.51 -0.09
N ILE A 100 -11.22 8.80 0.55
CA ILE A 100 -10.38 9.97 0.22
C ILE A 100 -8.95 9.48 0.01
N GLN A 101 -8.28 9.96 -1.03
CA GLN A 101 -6.87 9.71 -1.27
C GLN A 101 -6.03 10.83 -0.65
N VAL A 102 -5.05 10.46 0.16
CA VAL A 102 -4.13 11.38 0.83
C VAL A 102 -2.69 11.04 0.48
N ALA A 103 -1.78 12.01 0.62
CA ALA A 103 -0.36 11.75 0.45
C ALA A 103 0.21 10.95 1.63
N GLY A 104 1.24 10.15 1.35
CA GLY A 104 1.93 9.34 2.35
C GLY A 104 1.43 7.90 2.41
N ASP A 105 2.07 7.14 3.29
CA ASP A 105 1.95 5.69 3.44
C ASP A 105 0.82 5.24 4.39
N GLY A 106 0.13 6.19 5.02
CA GLY A 106 -0.97 5.91 5.93
C GLY A 106 -0.57 5.75 7.39
N TRP A 107 0.72 5.79 7.73
CA TRP A 107 1.20 5.52 9.08
C TRP A 107 0.91 6.65 10.09
N ASN A 108 0.82 7.89 9.61
CA ASN A 108 0.50 9.06 10.43
C ASN A 108 -1.01 9.37 10.49
N ILE A 109 -1.84 8.49 9.93
CA ILE A 109 -3.28 8.70 9.90
C ILE A 109 -3.85 8.21 11.23
N PRO A 110 -4.59 9.04 11.98
CA PRO A 110 -5.21 8.62 13.22
C PRO A 110 -6.11 7.40 12.97
N ASN A 111 -5.88 6.32 13.70
CA ASN A 111 -6.79 5.19 13.77
C ASN A 111 -7.73 5.43 14.97
N GLU A 112 -9.04 5.34 14.74
CA GLU A 112 -10.06 5.29 15.80
C GLU A 112 -10.09 3.91 16.47
#